data_AF-A0AA35TU82-F1
#
_entry.id   AF-A0AA35TU82-F1
#
_cell.length_a   1.000
_cell.length_b   1.000
_cell.length_c   1.000
_cell.angle_alpha   90.00
_cell.angle_beta   90.00
_cell.angle_gamma   90.00
#
_symmetry.space_group_name_H-M   'P 1'
#
loop_
_entity.id
_entity.type
_entity.pdbx_description
1 polymer ?
#
loop_
_entity_poly.entity_id
_entity_poly.type
_entity_poly.pdbx_seq_one_letter_code
_entity_poly.pdbx_strand_id
1 'polypeptide(L)'
;QAQKRRRKLLLIKKAQTTTTCAVGVSSGPQARDKVNLSTYAFLFSEIVQYSHGRVTSLSQLHEKLSDLGKHAGFRMIDVLCLREKTPKRETRLVNHLLYIQKTLWKTLFYKEADRLEQATASESTFYLFEDDPVVNRFISVPKDQSKYQNAQI
;
A
#
# COMPACT_ATOMS: atom_id res chain seq x y z
N GLN A 1 0.15 -42.43 -45.55
CA GLN A 1 1.33 -41.95 -44.77
C GLN A 1 1.23 -40.47 -44.33
N ALA A 2 0.52 -39.58 -45.02
CA ALA A 2 0.40 -38.15 -44.67
C ALA A 2 -0.37 -37.84 -43.36
N GLN A 3 -1.40 -38.62 -43.00
CA GLN A 3 -2.18 -38.40 -41.76
C GLN A 3 -1.37 -38.66 -40.47
N LYS A 4 -0.44 -39.63 -40.49
CA LYS A 4 0.39 -39.97 -39.33
C LYS A 4 1.42 -38.85 -39.03
N ARG A 5 1.92 -38.17 -40.07
CA ARG A 5 2.77 -36.97 -39.94
C ARG A 5 1.99 -35.78 -39.39
N ARG A 6 0.73 -35.58 -39.80
CA ARG A 6 -0.15 -34.54 -39.22
C ARG A 6 -0.40 -34.76 -37.73
N ARG A 7 -0.66 -36.00 -37.28
CA ARG A 7 -0.84 -36.31 -35.84
C ARG A 7 0.45 -36.10 -35.04
N LYS A 8 1.61 -36.48 -35.58
CA LYS A 8 2.92 -36.27 -34.91
C LYS A 8 3.27 -34.77 -34.80
N LEU A 9 2.94 -33.97 -35.81
CA LEU A 9 3.13 -32.51 -35.78
C LEU A 9 2.18 -31.81 -34.80
N LEU A 10 0.93 -32.30 -34.69
CA LEU A 10 -0.07 -31.76 -33.76
C LEU A 10 0.32 -32.02 -32.30
N LEU A 11 0.94 -33.17 -32.02
CA LEU A 11 1.39 -33.51 -30.67
C LEU A 11 2.58 -32.64 -30.22
N ILE A 12 3.52 -32.33 -31.13
CA ILE A 12 4.72 -31.56 -30.80
C ILE A 12 4.39 -30.07 -30.56
N LYS A 13 3.39 -29.51 -31.26
CA LYS A 13 2.95 -28.12 -31.02
C LYS A 13 2.20 -27.91 -29.69
N LYS A 14 1.73 -28.98 -29.03
CA LYS A 14 1.10 -28.88 -27.70
C LYS A 14 2.11 -28.91 -26.53
N ALA A 15 3.40 -29.12 -26.80
CA ALA A 15 4.43 -29.20 -25.75
C ALA A 15 5.19 -27.87 -25.52
N GLN A 16 4.87 -26.80 -26.24
CA GLN A 16 5.38 -25.46 -25.97
C GLN A 16 4.33 -24.65 -25.20
N THR A 17 4.03 -25.10 -23.99
CA THR A 17 3.46 -24.24 -22.96
C THR A 17 4.58 -23.96 -21.98
N THR A 18 5.15 -22.78 -22.16
CA THR A 18 5.62 -21.88 -21.10
C THR A 18 5.81 -22.57 -19.74
N THR A 19 7.07 -22.79 -19.38
CA THR A 19 7.50 -22.85 -17.99
C THR A 19 7.27 -21.47 -17.37
N THR A 20 6.02 -21.14 -17.10
CA THR A 20 5.64 -20.22 -16.05
C THR A 20 5.58 -21.06 -14.79
N CYS A 21 6.44 -20.73 -13.84
CA CYS A 21 6.37 -21.20 -12.46
C CYS A 21 4.96 -20.89 -11.93
N ALA A 22 4.06 -21.86 -12.03
CA ALA A 22 2.76 -21.80 -11.41
C ALA A 22 2.95 -21.97 -9.91
N VAL A 23 3.26 -20.88 -9.21
CA VAL A 23 2.96 -20.78 -7.79
C VAL A 23 1.44 -20.66 -7.70
N GLY A 24 0.77 -21.81 -7.64
CA GLY A 24 -0.65 -21.89 -7.37
C GLY A 24 -0.93 -21.45 -5.93
N VAL A 25 -1.06 -20.15 -5.69
CA VAL A 25 -1.81 -19.66 -4.54
C VAL A 25 -3.27 -19.63 -4.99
N SER A 26 -4.03 -20.64 -4.57
CA SER A 26 -5.48 -20.63 -4.62
C SER A 26 -6.00 -19.54 -3.66
N SER A 27 -5.98 -18.28 -4.07
CA SER A 27 -6.66 -17.21 -3.33
C SER A 27 -8.12 -17.17 -3.79
N GLY A 28 -8.93 -18.09 -3.26
CA GLY A 28 -10.35 -17.81 -3.06
C GLY A 28 -10.52 -16.50 -2.25
N PRO A 29 -11.70 -15.88 -2.22
CA PRO A 29 -11.90 -14.67 -1.44
C PRO A 29 -11.71 -15.02 0.03
N GLN A 30 -10.48 -14.85 0.53
CA GLN A 30 -10.17 -14.99 1.94
C GLN A 30 -11.14 -14.06 2.66
N ALA A 31 -11.96 -14.63 3.55
CA ALA A 31 -12.80 -13.87 4.43
C ALA A 31 -11.90 -12.81 5.06
N ARG A 32 -12.17 -11.54 4.77
CA ARG A 32 -11.40 -10.45 5.36
C ARG A 32 -11.85 -10.41 6.81
N ASP A 33 -10.99 -10.88 7.71
CA ASP A 33 -11.23 -10.72 9.14
C ASP A 33 -11.41 -9.22 9.41
N LYS A 34 -12.65 -8.85 9.75
CA LYS A 34 -13.01 -7.45 9.99
C LYS A 34 -12.54 -7.10 11.39
N VAL A 35 -11.36 -6.52 11.49
CA VAL A 35 -10.86 -5.96 12.75
C VAL A 35 -11.55 -4.62 12.99
N ASN A 36 -11.94 -4.35 14.24
CA ASN A 36 -12.51 -3.06 14.60
C ASN A 36 -11.42 -1.97 14.47
N LEU A 37 -11.79 -0.84 13.87
CA LEU A 37 -10.91 0.31 13.71
C LEU A 37 -10.34 0.81 15.05
N SER A 38 -11.11 0.66 16.14
CA SER A 38 -10.65 0.98 17.50
C SER A 38 -9.45 0.13 17.94
N THR A 39 -9.35 -1.15 17.51
CA THR A 39 -8.21 -2.01 17.85
C THR A 39 -6.92 -1.48 17.24
N TYR A 40 -6.98 -1.07 15.97
CA TYR A 40 -5.85 -0.42 15.30
C TYR A 40 -5.47 0.88 16.01
N ALA A 41 -6.45 1.69 16.41
CA ALA A 41 -6.21 2.93 17.11
C ALA A 41 -5.45 2.76 18.43
N PHE A 42 -5.90 1.84 19.29
CA PHE A 42 -5.22 1.58 20.56
C PHE A 42 -3.79 1.09 20.34
N LEU A 43 -3.58 0.19 19.38
CA LEU A 43 -2.25 -0.28 19.01
C LEU A 43 -1.36 0.86 18.52
N PHE A 44 -1.89 1.71 17.62
CA PHE A 44 -1.15 2.83 17.07
C PHE A 44 -0.81 3.88 18.14
N SER A 45 -1.74 4.17 19.06
CA SER A 45 -1.49 5.06 20.20
C SER A 45 -0.32 4.56 21.06
N GLU A 46 -0.26 3.27 21.36
CA GLU A 46 0.85 2.68 22.11
C GLU A 46 2.17 2.72 21.33
N ILE A 47 2.15 2.51 20.01
CA ILE A 47 3.36 2.65 19.16
C ILE A 47 3.91 4.08 19.22
N VAL A 48 3.03 5.08 19.16
CA VAL A 48 3.43 6.50 19.24
C VAL A 48 4.00 6.81 20.62
N GLN A 49 3.32 6.41 21.70
CA GLN A 49 3.80 6.61 23.07
C GLN A 49 5.14 5.88 23.32
N TYR A 50 5.25 4.63 22.86
CA TYR A 50 6.47 3.82 22.95
C TYR A 50 7.66 4.48 22.22
N SER A 51 7.41 5.05 21.05
CA SER A 51 8.43 5.75 20.26
C SER A 51 8.81 7.08 20.91
N HIS A 52 7.82 7.84 21.40
CA HIS A 52 8.04 9.11 22.07
C HIS A 52 8.88 8.95 23.34
N GLY A 53 8.65 7.93 24.16
CA GLY A 53 9.45 7.66 25.37
C GLY A 53 10.93 7.35 25.11
N ARG A 54 11.33 7.08 23.87
CA ARG A 54 12.71 6.76 23.46
C ARG A 54 13.38 7.87 22.66
N VAL A 55 12.69 8.97 22.48
CA VAL A 55 13.09 10.04 21.59
C VAL A 55 13.03 11.37 22.34
N THR A 56 13.95 12.27 22.03
CA THR A 56 14.03 13.59 22.67
C THR A 56 13.46 14.72 21.82
N SER A 57 13.29 14.52 20.50
CA SER A 57 12.78 15.54 19.58
C SER A 57 11.63 15.03 18.70
N LEU A 58 10.72 15.94 18.34
CA LEU A 58 9.61 15.61 17.46
C LEU A 58 10.08 15.09 16.08
N SER A 59 11.17 15.65 15.54
CA SER A 59 11.74 15.21 14.27
C SER A 59 12.19 13.75 14.30
N GLN A 60 12.85 13.32 15.38
CA GLN A 60 13.24 11.92 15.57
C GLN A 60 12.02 11.00 15.75
N LEU A 61 10.92 11.50 16.34
CA LEU A 61 9.68 10.74 16.47
C LEU A 61 9.06 10.51 15.09
N HIS A 62 9.00 11.54 14.26
CA HIS A 62 8.52 11.42 12.87
C HIS A 62 9.37 10.43 12.07
N GLU A 63 10.70 10.49 12.21
CA GLU A 63 11.61 9.55 11.54
C GLU A 63 11.33 8.10 11.98
N LYS A 64 11.21 7.85 13.28
CA LYS A 64 10.88 6.52 13.81
C LYS A 64 9.53 5.99 13.31
N LEU A 65 8.50 6.83 13.31
CA LEU A 65 7.18 6.45 12.81
C LEU A 65 7.20 6.23 11.28
N SER A 66 7.95 7.04 10.55
CA SER A 66 8.15 6.89 9.10
C SER A 66 8.83 5.57 8.76
N ASP A 67 9.86 5.16 9.51
CA ASP A 67 10.54 3.87 9.30
C ASP A 67 9.60 2.68 9.51
N LEU A 68 8.77 2.73 10.57
CA LEU A 68 7.75 1.71 10.82
C LEU A 68 6.72 1.66 9.69
N GLY A 69 6.23 2.83 9.25
CA GLY A 69 5.29 2.96 8.14
C GLY A 69 5.87 2.46 6.81
N LYS A 70 7.16 2.73 6.55
CA LYS A 70 7.88 2.27 5.36
C LYS A 70 7.93 0.75 5.29
N HIS A 71 8.26 0.07 6.40
CA HIS A 71 8.24 -1.39 6.45
C HIS A 71 6.85 -1.98 6.22
N ALA A 72 5.81 -1.38 6.82
CA ALA A 72 4.43 -1.82 6.60
C ALA A 72 3.99 -1.59 5.15
N GLY A 73 4.33 -0.43 4.57
CA GLY A 73 4.00 -0.04 3.20
C GLY A 73 4.64 -0.95 2.16
N PHE A 74 5.91 -1.31 2.31
CA PHE A 74 6.59 -2.25 1.40
C PHE A 74 5.90 -3.62 1.35
N ARG A 75 5.46 -4.15 2.50
CA ARG A 75 4.73 -5.42 2.52
C ARG A 75 3.33 -5.28 1.93
N MET A 76 2.67 -4.14 2.18
CA MET A 76 1.31 -3.90 1.70
C MET A 76 1.25 -3.81 0.18
N ILE A 77 2.20 -3.10 -0.46
CA ILE A 77 2.21 -2.98 -1.92
C ILE A 77 2.42 -4.33 -2.60
N ASP A 78 3.30 -5.19 -2.08
CA ASP A 78 3.51 -6.54 -2.63
C ASP A 78 2.24 -7.39 -2.55
N VAL A 79 1.57 -7.37 -1.38
CA VAL A 79 0.30 -8.10 -1.18
C VAL A 79 -0.80 -7.59 -2.11
N LEU A 80 -0.89 -6.27 -2.30
CA LEU A 80 -1.86 -5.66 -3.18
C LEU A 80 -1.60 -5.99 -4.66
N CYS A 81 -0.35 -5.90 -5.10
CA CYS A 81 0.05 -6.30 -6.46
C CYS A 81 -0.28 -7.77 -6.76
N LEU A 82 -0.08 -8.68 -5.80
CA LEU A 82 -0.41 -10.10 -5.96
C LEU A 82 -1.93 -10.36 -5.99
N ARG A 83 -2.72 -9.55 -5.30
CA ARG A 83 -4.19 -9.66 -5.31
C ARG A 83 -4.82 -9.13 -6.59
N GLU A 84 -4.12 -8.27 -7.31
CA GLU A 84 -4.60 -7.72 -8.57
C GLU A 84 -4.47 -8.73 -9.71
N LYS A 85 -5.57 -8.91 -10.45
CA LYS A 85 -5.63 -9.83 -11.60
C LYS A 85 -4.89 -9.29 -12.84
N THR A 86 -4.22 -8.16 -12.72
CA THR A 86 -3.52 -7.50 -13.82
C THR A 86 -2.02 -7.78 -13.68
N PRO A 87 -1.41 -8.62 -14.55
CA PRO A 87 -0.02 -9.07 -14.40
C PRO A 87 1.01 -8.00 -14.78
N LYS A 88 0.63 -6.74 -14.90
CA LYS A 88 1.53 -5.65 -15.29
C LYS A 88 1.72 -4.72 -14.11
N ARG A 89 2.92 -4.82 -13.50
CA ARG A 89 3.41 -3.77 -12.62
C ARG A 89 3.44 -2.48 -13.43
N GLU A 90 2.74 -1.46 -12.94
CA GLU A 90 2.82 -0.14 -13.55
C GLU A 90 4.29 0.31 -13.61
N THR A 91 4.68 1.03 -14.65
CA THR A 91 6.07 1.51 -14.82
C THR A 91 6.14 3.03 -14.87
N ARG A 92 4.99 3.70 -14.98
CA ARG A 92 4.89 5.15 -15.00
C ARG A 92 4.70 5.68 -13.58
N LEU A 93 5.40 6.76 -13.23
CA LEU A 93 5.32 7.40 -11.92
C LEU A 93 3.89 7.85 -11.59
N VAL A 94 3.25 8.54 -12.53
CA VAL A 94 1.88 9.06 -12.39
C VAL A 94 0.89 7.94 -12.09
N ASN A 95 1.01 6.79 -12.77
CA ASN A 95 0.13 5.65 -12.54
C ASN A 95 0.33 5.05 -11.13
N HIS A 96 1.56 5.02 -10.62
CA HIS A 96 1.82 4.60 -9.24
C HIS A 96 1.27 5.58 -8.21
N LEU A 97 1.35 6.88 -8.47
CA LEU A 97 0.81 7.88 -7.54
C LEU A 97 -0.71 7.80 -7.47
N LEU A 98 -1.37 7.65 -8.62
CA LEU A 98 -2.82 7.40 -8.68
C LEU A 98 -3.21 6.08 -8.00
N TYR A 99 -2.36 5.07 -8.12
CA TYR A 99 -2.54 3.79 -7.43
C TYR A 99 -2.50 3.95 -5.90
N ILE A 100 -1.53 4.72 -5.39
CA ILE A 100 -1.41 5.03 -3.97
C ILE A 100 -2.67 5.74 -3.47
N GLN A 101 -3.11 6.79 -4.19
CA GLN A 101 -4.28 7.59 -3.83
C GLN A 101 -5.58 6.76 -3.79
N LYS A 102 -5.82 5.93 -4.81
CA LYS A 102 -7.13 5.27 -5.01
C LYS A 102 -7.22 3.86 -4.44
N THR A 103 -6.16 3.06 -4.58
CA THR A 103 -6.20 1.65 -4.22
C THR A 103 -5.60 1.42 -2.83
N LEU A 104 -4.41 1.97 -2.62
CA LEU A 104 -3.63 1.72 -1.40
C LEU A 104 -4.28 2.42 -0.20
N TRP A 105 -4.60 3.71 -0.34
CA TRP A 105 -5.27 4.50 0.69
C TRP A 105 -6.62 3.91 1.11
N LYS A 106 -7.43 3.54 0.11
CA LYS A 106 -8.73 2.91 0.33
C LYS A 106 -8.63 1.56 1.03
N THR A 107 -7.58 0.79 0.75
CA THR A 107 -7.38 -0.51 1.41
C THR A 107 -6.95 -0.35 2.86
N LEU A 108 -6.15 0.67 3.16
CA LEU A 108 -5.63 0.92 4.51
C LEU A 108 -6.64 1.63 5.42
N PHE A 109 -7.28 2.68 4.91
CA PHE A 109 -8.07 3.62 5.71
C PHE A 109 -9.56 3.63 5.36
N TYR A 110 -9.99 2.79 4.40
CA TYR A 110 -11.36 2.77 3.89
C TYR A 110 -11.83 4.12 3.30
N LYS A 111 -10.89 5.00 2.98
CA LYS A 111 -11.07 6.31 2.38
C LYS A 111 -10.02 6.49 1.28
N GLU A 112 -10.41 7.08 0.15
CA GLU A 112 -9.45 7.49 -0.89
C GLU A 112 -8.81 8.81 -0.47
N ALA A 113 -7.56 9.03 -0.87
CA ALA A 113 -6.91 10.29 -0.52
C ALA A 113 -7.55 11.48 -1.27
N ASP A 114 -7.78 12.58 -0.54
CA ASP A 114 -8.65 13.67 -0.98
C ASP A 114 -8.15 14.32 -2.29
N ARG A 115 -6.85 14.68 -2.36
CA ARG A 115 -6.26 15.30 -3.55
C ARG A 115 -4.84 14.81 -3.82
N LEU A 116 -4.49 14.76 -5.10
CA LEU A 116 -3.12 14.52 -5.59
C LEU A 116 -2.79 15.62 -6.59
N GLU A 117 -1.82 16.47 -6.26
CA GLU A 117 -1.41 17.61 -7.10
C GLU A 117 0.07 17.52 -7.44
N GLN A 118 0.43 17.98 -8.64
CA GLN A 118 1.82 18.13 -9.04
C GLN A 118 2.29 19.54 -8.71
N ALA A 119 3.52 19.68 -8.23
CA ALA A 119 4.08 20.99 -7.92
C ALA A 119 4.24 21.82 -9.21
N THR A 120 3.82 23.08 -9.16
CA THR A 120 3.97 24.01 -10.29
C THR A 120 5.44 24.31 -10.60
N ALA A 121 6.31 24.23 -9.60
CA ALA A 121 7.73 24.56 -9.72
C ALA A 121 8.61 23.38 -10.17
N SER A 122 8.11 22.13 -10.06
CA SER A 122 8.91 20.94 -10.35
C SER A 122 8.05 19.77 -10.82
N GLU A 123 8.37 19.23 -12.00
CA GLU A 123 7.64 18.11 -12.59
C GLU A 123 7.82 16.79 -11.80
N SER A 124 8.83 16.70 -10.94
CA SER A 124 9.14 15.51 -10.14
C SER A 124 8.51 15.51 -8.75
N THR A 125 7.89 16.61 -8.32
CA THR A 125 7.30 16.73 -6.98
C THR A 125 5.79 16.61 -7.04
N PHE A 126 5.24 15.73 -6.22
CA PHE A 126 3.81 15.49 -6.10
C PHE A 126 3.39 15.58 -4.63
N TYR A 127 2.23 16.18 -4.39
CA TYR A 127 1.64 16.35 -3.07
C TYR A 127 0.38 15.53 -2.96
N LEU A 128 0.27 14.77 -1.87
CA LEU A 128 -0.93 14.01 -1.51
C LEU A 128 -1.56 14.67 -0.30
N PHE A 129 -2.79 15.14 -0.43
CA PHE A 129 -3.50 15.85 0.62
C PHE A 129 -4.54 14.96 1.29
N GLU A 130 -4.62 15.09 2.60
CA GLU A 130 -5.64 14.49 3.46
C GLU A 130 -6.17 15.56 4.41
N ASP A 131 -7.42 15.98 4.22
CA ASP A 131 -8.04 17.02 5.04
C ASP A 131 -8.48 16.48 6.41
N ASP A 132 -8.85 15.19 6.47
CA ASP A 132 -9.22 14.49 7.72
C ASP A 132 -8.61 13.07 7.76
N PRO A 133 -7.42 12.91 8.37
CA PRO A 133 -6.75 11.62 8.43
C PRO A 133 -7.44 10.71 9.45
N VAL A 134 -7.83 9.51 9.02
CA VAL A 134 -8.60 8.52 9.80
C VAL A 134 -7.94 8.18 11.14
N VAL A 135 -6.61 8.23 11.22
CA VAL A 135 -5.84 8.01 12.46
C VAL A 135 -6.11 9.07 13.52
N ASN A 136 -6.30 10.34 13.14
CA ASN A 136 -6.52 11.44 14.10
C ASN A 136 -7.84 11.31 14.86
N ARG A 137 -8.83 10.62 14.29
CA ARG A 137 -10.10 10.34 14.96
C ARG A 137 -9.94 9.53 16.25
N PHE A 138 -8.82 8.81 16.40
CA PHE A 138 -8.64 7.87 17.49
C PHE A 138 -7.43 8.11 18.38
N ILE A 139 -6.60 9.11 18.07
CA ILE A 139 -5.51 9.56 18.95
C ILE A 139 -5.90 10.87 19.62
N SER A 140 -5.98 10.86 20.95
CA SER A 140 -6.11 12.08 21.74
C SER A 140 -4.72 12.68 21.89
N VAL A 141 -4.41 13.76 21.16
CA VAL A 141 -3.16 14.48 21.36
C VAL A 141 -3.22 15.16 22.75
N PRO A 142 -2.24 14.94 23.65
CA PRO A 142 -2.18 15.65 24.92
C PRO A 142 -2.22 17.16 24.70
N LYS A 143 -2.96 17.89 25.55
CA LYS A 143 -3.27 19.33 25.35
C LYS A 143 -2.02 20.21 25.17
N ASP A 144 -0.87 19.83 25.73
CA ASP A 144 0.41 20.55 25.59
C ASP A 144 1.07 20.41 24.21
N GLN A 145 0.70 19.40 23.43
CA GLN A 145 1.23 19.11 22.09
C GLN A 145 0.27 19.54 20.95
N SER A 146 -0.83 20.20 21.30
CA SER A 146 -1.83 20.75 20.37
C SER A 146 -1.24 21.73 19.35
N LYS A 147 -0.05 22.29 19.60
CA LYS A 147 0.66 23.18 18.67
C LYS A 147 1.21 22.50 17.42
N TYR A 148 1.30 21.16 17.39
CA TYR A 148 1.76 20.42 16.21
C TYR A 148 0.65 20.10 15.21
N GLN A 149 -0.60 20.48 15.49
CA GLN A 149 -1.73 20.34 14.56
C GLN A 149 -1.57 21.19 13.29
N ASN A 150 -0.69 22.21 13.31
CA ASN A 150 -0.46 23.12 12.20
C ASN A 150 0.88 22.90 11.47
N ALA A 151 1.62 21.83 11.80
CA ALA A 151 2.77 21.44 11.00
C ALA A 151 2.24 20.65 9.80
N GLN A 152 2.05 21.38 8.70
CA GLN A 152 1.70 20.91 7.36
C GLN A 152 2.13 19.45 7.11
N ILE A 153 1.14 18.59 6.90
CA ILE A 153 1.23 17.41 6.04
C ILE A 153 0.50 17.77 4.76
#